data_AF-A0A5S9LYK6-F1
#
_entry.id   AF-A0A5S9LYK6-F1
#
_cell.length_a   1.000
_cell.length_b   1.000
_cell.length_c   1.000
_cell.angle_alpha   90.00
_cell.angle_beta   90.00
_cell.angle_gamma   90.00
#
_symmetry.space_group_name_H-M   'P 1'
#
loop_
_entity.id
_entity.type
_entity.pdbx_description
1 polymer ?
#
loop_
_entity_poly.entity_id
_entity_poly.type
_entity_poly.pdbx_seq_one_letter_code
_entity_poly.pdbx_strand_id
1 'polypeptide(L)'
;MVAAPGDFSVRGGIIDIYALTEDHPIRIELFDTEVDSIRTFHSDTQRSLETLQEIKIGPAKELIVRGPERVRAIEQLDQGLAKSLKKFNSDQQKKNCFIKIFLLIARSCLKAS
;
A
#
# COMPACT_ATOMS: atom_id res chain seq x y z
N MET A 1 6.20 -14.41 7.87
CA MET A 1 6.47 -15.07 6.58
C MET A 1 6.03 -14.09 5.52
N VAL A 2 6.82 -13.92 4.46
CA VAL A 2 6.51 -13.03 3.35
C VAL A 2 5.98 -13.89 2.22
N ALA A 3 4.73 -13.65 1.79
CA ALA A 3 4.02 -14.53 0.87
C ALA A 3 3.53 -13.81 -0.39
N ALA A 4 3.08 -12.56 -0.26
CA ALA A 4 2.53 -11.79 -1.36
C ALA A 4 3.34 -10.50 -1.63
N PRO A 5 3.32 -9.98 -2.87
CA PRO A 5 3.88 -8.66 -3.16
C PRO A 5 3.28 -7.57 -2.26
N GLY A 6 4.13 -6.72 -1.70
CA GLY A 6 3.78 -5.71 -0.70
C GLY A 6 4.00 -6.15 0.75
N ASP A 7 4.19 -7.46 0.99
CA ASP A 7 4.52 -7.96 2.32
C ASP A 7 5.96 -7.64 2.70
N PHE A 8 6.17 -7.43 4.00
CA PHE A 8 7.50 -7.39 4.60
C PHE A 8 7.50 -8.04 5.98
N SER A 9 8.67 -8.50 6.42
CA SER A 9 8.86 -8.98 7.79
C SER A 9 10.23 -8.58 8.31
N VAL A 10 10.29 -8.27 9.60
CA VAL A 10 11.53 -7.91 10.30
C VAL A 10 11.69 -8.87 11.47
N ARG A 11 12.83 -9.55 11.53
CA ARG A 11 13.14 -10.57 12.55
C ARG A 11 14.60 -10.49 12.94
N GLY A 12 14.90 -9.79 14.04
CA GLY A 12 16.27 -9.53 14.46
C GLY A 12 17.04 -8.78 13.36
N GLY A 13 18.17 -9.34 12.92
CA GLY A 13 18.96 -8.81 11.81
C GLY A 13 18.44 -9.16 10.41
N ILE A 14 17.31 -9.85 10.27
CA ILE A 14 16.80 -10.25 8.94
C ILE A 14 15.59 -9.40 8.57
N ILE A 15 15.64 -8.81 7.38
CA ILE A 15 14.57 -8.04 6.78
C ILE A 15 14.18 -8.73 5.47
N ASP A 16 12.95 -9.25 5.40
CA ASP A 16 12.38 -9.80 4.17
C ASP A 16 11.39 -8.80 3.58
N ILE A 17 11.50 -8.50 2.29
CA ILE A 17 10.63 -7.54 1.58
C ILE A 17 10.25 -8.14 0.23
N TYR A 18 8.94 -8.22 -0.04
CA TYR A 18 8.44 -8.53 -1.39
C TYR A 18 8.00 -7.23 -2.05
N ALA A 19 8.89 -6.62 -2.84
CA ALA A 19 8.55 -5.40 -3.55
C ALA A 19 7.50 -5.69 -4.65
N LEU A 20 6.61 -4.72 -4.90
CA LEU A 20 5.58 -4.83 -5.95
C LEU A 20 6.17 -4.88 -7.37
N THR A 21 7.42 -4.47 -7.53
CA THR A 21 8.13 -4.37 -8.81
C THR A 21 9.04 -5.56 -9.09
N GLU A 22 9.15 -6.50 -8.14
CA GLU A 22 10.11 -7.59 -8.20
C GLU A 22 9.38 -8.93 -8.30
N ASP A 23 9.96 -9.89 -9.04
CA ASP A 23 9.35 -11.21 -9.22
C ASP A 23 9.50 -12.09 -7.96
N HIS A 24 10.56 -11.85 -7.18
CA HIS A 24 10.90 -12.62 -5.99
C HIS A 24 11.15 -11.72 -4.78
N PRO A 25 10.78 -12.17 -3.56
CA PRO A 25 11.11 -11.43 -2.36
C PRO A 25 12.62 -11.39 -2.12
N ILE A 26 13.05 -10.29 -1.50
CA ILE A 26 14.43 -10.02 -1.13
C ILE A 26 14.59 -10.20 0.37
N ARG A 27 15.65 -10.88 0.77
CA ARG A 27 16.13 -10.98 2.14
C ARG A 27 17.39 -10.15 2.29
N ILE A 28 17.38 -9.27 3.27
CA ILE A 28 18.51 -8.45 3.70
C ILE A 28 18.92 -8.95 5.07
N GLU A 29 20.15 -9.42 5.18
CA GLU A 29 20.76 -9.83 6.45
C GLU A 29 21.67 -8.70 6.93
N LEU A 30 21.46 -8.30 8.18
CA LEU A 30 22.16 -7.22 8.85
C LEU A 30 23.10 -7.81 9.90
N PHE A 31 24.29 -7.22 9.98
CA PHE A 31 25.25 -7.42 11.05
C PHE A 31 25.46 -6.08 11.75
N ASP A 32 24.93 -5.95 12.97
CA ASP A 32 24.82 -4.70 13.71
C ASP A 32 24.15 -3.56 12.90
N THR A 33 24.94 -2.61 12.39
CA THR A 33 24.47 -1.46 11.61
C THR A 33 24.80 -1.57 10.12
N GLU A 34 25.35 -2.70 9.68
CA GLU A 34 25.80 -2.93 8.31
C GLU A 34 24.98 -4.01 7.62
N VAL A 35 24.87 -3.89 6.30
CA VAL A 35 24.27 -4.94 5.45
C VAL A 35 25.34 -5.99 5.20
N ASP A 36 25.11 -7.21 5.69
CA ASP A 36 25.99 -8.35 5.47
C ASP A 36 25.72 -9.00 4.12
N SER A 37 24.45 -9.24 3.78
CA SER A 37 24.09 -9.79 2.48
C SER A 37 22.68 -9.45 2.02
N ILE A 38 22.48 -9.44 0.71
CA ILE A 38 21.19 -9.24 0.05
C ILE A 38 20.99 -10.43 -0.89
N ARG A 39 19.87 -11.13 -0.75
CA ARG A 39 19.56 -12.31 -1.58
C ARG A 39 18.10 -12.37 -1.96
N THR A 40 17.78 -12.80 -3.18
CA THR A 40 16.41 -13.16 -3.56
C THR A 40 16.08 -14.57 -3.05
N PHE A 41 14.81 -14.86 -2.82
CA PHE A 41 14.38 -16.21 -2.42
C PHE A 41 12.98 -16.53 -2.95
N HIS A 42 12.63 -17.81 -3.04
CA HIS A 42 11.27 -18.21 -3.38
C HIS A 42 10.33 -18.03 -2.17
N SER A 43 9.22 -17.30 -2.34
CA SER A 43 8.22 -17.09 -1.29
C SER A 43 7.67 -18.40 -0.72
N ASP A 44 7.41 -19.40 -1.57
CA ASP A 44 6.79 -20.68 -1.19
C ASP A 44 7.74 -21.59 -0.41
N THR A 45 8.99 -21.72 -0.89
CA THR A 45 9.95 -22.69 -0.35
C THR A 45 10.96 -22.07 0.61
N GLN A 46 11.02 -20.75 0.69
CA GLN A 46 11.99 -19.98 1.47
C GLN A 46 13.46 -20.29 1.10
N ARG A 47 13.70 -20.82 -0.10
CA ARG A 47 15.04 -21.12 -0.61
C ARG A 47 15.63 -19.92 -1.32
N SER A 48 16.87 -19.59 -0.99
CA SER A 48 17.63 -18.54 -1.67
C SER A 48 17.84 -18.88 -3.15
N LEU A 49 17.85 -17.83 -3.96
CA LEU A 49 18.00 -17.88 -5.40
C LEU A 49 19.34 -17.26 -5.79
N GLU A 50 19.39 -15.93 -5.79
CA GLU A 50 20.53 -15.16 -6.25
C GLU A 50 21.00 -14.16 -5.18
N THR A 51 22.28 -13.82 -5.20
CA THR A 51 22.84 -12.79 -4.31
C THR A 51 22.97 -11.48 -5.09
N LEU A 52 22.55 -10.37 -4.47
CA LEU A 52 22.56 -9.04 -5.06
C LEU A 52 23.57 -8.15 -4.33
N GLN A 53 24.16 -7.20 -5.07
CA GLN A 53 25.04 -6.17 -4.48
C GLN A 53 24.26 -4.93 -4.03
N GLU A 54 23.16 -4.62 -4.72
CA GLU A 54 22.30 -3.47 -4.48
C GLU A 54 20.85 -3.85 -4.81
N ILE A 55 19.90 -3.23 -4.11
CA ILE A 55 18.48 -3.29 -4.45
C ILE A 55 17.85 -1.91 -4.27
N LYS A 56 16.90 -1.55 -5.14
CA LYS A 56 16.11 -0.32 -5.03
C LYS A 56 14.65 -0.67 -4.77
N ILE A 57 14.18 -0.34 -3.58
CA ILE A 57 12.80 -0.60 -3.18
C ILE A 57 11.99 0.68 -3.40
N GLY A 58 11.07 0.62 -4.38
CA GLY A 58 10.11 1.69 -4.64
C GLY A 58 9.00 1.76 -3.59
N PRO A 59 8.25 2.87 -3.55
CA PRO A 59 7.10 3.00 -2.66
C PRO A 59 5.97 2.03 -3.06
N ALA A 60 5.37 1.35 -2.08
CA ALA A 60 4.24 0.44 -2.30
C ALA A 60 2.91 1.16 -2.59
N LYS A 61 2.87 2.50 -2.50
CA LYS A 61 1.68 3.33 -2.75
C LYS A 61 2.04 4.52 -3.63
N GLU A 62 1.21 4.78 -4.63
CA GLU A 62 1.37 5.91 -5.56
C GLU A 62 1.16 7.26 -4.86
N LEU A 63 0.25 7.32 -3.87
CA LEU A 63 -0.04 8.54 -3.12
C LEU A 63 0.44 8.42 -1.66
N ILE A 64 1.52 9.15 -1.34
CA ILE A 64 2.02 9.27 0.03
C ILE A 64 1.44 10.55 0.63
N VAL A 65 0.24 10.46 1.23
CA VAL A 65 -0.37 11.60 1.94
C VAL A 65 0.19 11.69 3.36
N ARG A 66 0.83 12.81 3.68
CA ARG A 66 1.38 13.05 5.03
C ARG A 66 0.32 13.63 5.97
N GLY A 67 0.56 13.55 7.28
CA GLY A 67 -0.38 13.96 8.34
C GLY A 67 -1.10 15.31 8.11
N PRO A 68 -0.40 16.45 7.92
CA PRO A 68 -1.04 17.75 7.74
C PRO A 68 -1.80 17.88 6.41
N GLU A 69 -1.33 17.23 5.35
CA GLU A 69 -1.99 17.21 4.03
C GLU A 69 -3.28 16.40 4.08
N ARG A 70 -3.31 15.32 4.87
CA ARG A 70 -4.49 14.48 5.07
C ARG A 70 -5.66 15.29 5.63
N VAL A 71 -5.40 16.15 6.62
CA VAL A 71 -6.46 16.98 7.24
C VAL A 71 -7.05 17.94 6.21
N ARG A 72 -6.20 18.62 5.44
CA ARG A 72 -6.64 19.53 4.38
C ARG A 72 -7.43 18.82 3.28
N ALA A 73 -6.98 17.62 2.89
CA ALA A 73 -7.68 16.81 1.89
C ALA A 73 -9.08 16.41 2.37
N ILE A 74 -9.24 16.03 3.64
CA ILE A 74 -10.54 15.70 4.24
C ILE A 74 -11.46 16.93 4.20
N GLU A 75 -10.98 18.10 4.64
CA GLU A 75 -11.78 19.33 4.60
C GLU A 75 -12.24 19.70 3.18
N GLN A 76 -11.35 19.56 2.19
CA GLN A 76 -11.69 19.82 0.79
C GLN A 76 -12.72 18.83 0.24
N LEU A 77 -12.60 17.55 0.61
CA LEU A 77 -13.58 16.52 0.24
C LEU A 77 -14.95 16.82 0.85
N ASP A 78 -15.02 17.21 2.13
CA ASP A 78 -16.27 17.56 2.79
C ASP A 78 -16.95 18.77 2.13
N GLN A 79 -16.17 19.81 1.80
CA GLN A 79 -16.69 20.98 1.09
C GLN A 79 -17.18 20.63 -0.32
N GLY A 80 -16.43 19.79 -1.05
CA GLY A 80 -16.81 19.30 -2.38
C GLY A 80 -18.09 18.47 -2.34
N LEU A 81 -18.22 17.60 -1.34
CA LEU A 81 -19.42 16.80 -1.11
C LEU A 81 -20.62 17.70 -0.80
N ALA A 82 -20.47 18.66 0.12
CA ALA A 82 -21.53 19.61 0.47
C ALA A 82 -22.01 20.43 -0.73
N LYS A 83 -21.09 20.92 -1.58
CA LYS A 83 -21.42 21.62 -2.83
C LYS A 83 -22.17 20.73 -3.82
N SER A 84 -21.74 19.47 -3.94
CA SER A 84 -22.35 18.51 -4.86
C SER A 84 -23.76 18.11 -4.40
N LEU A 85 -23.97 17.93 -3.10
CA LEU A 85 -25.29 17.63 -2.52
C LEU A 85 -26.31 18.76 -2.69
N LYS A 86 -25.86 20.03 -2.68
CA LYS A 86 -26.73 21.19 -2.94
C LYS A 86 -27.29 21.23 -4.37
N LYS A 87 -26.65 20.56 -5.34
CA LYS A 87 -27.14 20.49 -6.73
C LYS A 87 -28.28 19.49 -6.93
N PHE A 88 -28.57 18.64 -5.95
CA PHE A 88 -29.65 17.66 -6.03
C PHE A 88 -30.91 18.19 -5.36
N ASN A 89 -32.01 18.22 -6.13
CA ASN A 89 -33.28 18.84 -5.72
C ASN A 89 -34.19 17.87 -4.94
N SER A 90 -34.00 16.55 -5.06
CA SER A 90 -34.79 15.56 -4.33
C SER A 90 -33.96 14.73 -3.35
N ASP A 91 -34.56 14.42 -2.20
CA ASP A 91 -33.90 13.60 -1.17
C ASP A 91 -33.65 12.16 -1.65
N GLN A 92 -34.43 11.68 -2.62
CA GLN A 92 -34.19 10.40 -3.28
C GLN A 92 -32.91 10.42 -4.14
N GLN A 93 -32.61 11.54 -4.82
CA GLN A 93 -31.37 11.70 -5.60
C GLN A 93 -30.14 11.76 -4.69
N LYS A 94 -30.25 12.46 -3.56
CA LYS A 94 -29.18 12.51 -2.54
C LYS A 94 -28.89 11.12 -1.98
N LYS A 95 -29.93 10.37 -1.59
CA LYS A 95 -29.79 8.97 -1.12
C LYS A 95 -29.11 8.08 -2.15
N ASN A 96 -29.54 8.15 -3.42
CA ASN A 96 -28.94 7.35 -4.49
C ASN A 96 -27.47 7.73 -4.76
N CYS A 97 -27.11 9.01 -4.63
CA CYS A 97 -25.73 9.48 -4.75
C CYS A 97 -24.85 8.92 -3.63
N PHE A 98 -25.31 8.99 -2.38
CA PHE A 98 -24.62 8.40 -1.23
C PHE A 98 -24.40 6.89 -1.39
N ILE A 99 -25.44 6.16 -1.80
CA ILE A 99 -25.36 4.71 -2.05
C ILE A 99 -24.32 4.41 -3.13
N LYS A 100 -24.31 5.17 -4.24
CA LYS A 100 -23.31 4.99 -5.31
C LYS A 100 -21.89 5.27 -4.85
N ILE A 101 -21.66 6.35 -4.09
CA ILE A 101 -20.34 6.70 -3.55
C ILE A 101 -19.86 5.60 -2.59
N PHE A 102 -20.74 5.16 -1.68
CA PHE A 102 -20.43 4.08 -0.74
C PHE A 102 -20.07 2.78 -1.46
N LEU A 103 -20.84 2.38 -2.48
CA LEU A 103 -20.55 1.20 -3.29
C LEU A 103 -19.24 1.33 -4.08
N LEU A 104 -18.89 2.53 -4.54
CA LEU A 104 -17.61 2.79 -5.21
C LEU A 104 -16.43 2.60 -4.25
N ILE A 105 -16.53 3.16 -3.05
CA ILE A 105 -15.51 3.05 -2.00
C ILE A 105 -15.36 1.60 -1.54
N ALA A 106 -16.48 0.91 -1.29
CA ALA A 106 -16.47 -0.51 -0.91
C ALA A 106 -15.78 -1.38 -1.98
N ARG A 107 -16.09 -1.15 -3.27
CA ARG A 107 -15.43 -1.84 -4.38
C ARG A 107 -13.94 -1.55 -4.47
N SER A 108 -13.49 -0.33 -4.18
CA SER A 108 -12.06 -0.02 -4.15
C SER A 108 -11.33 -0.67 -2.97
N CYS A 109 -11.97 -0.79 -1.81
CA CYS A 109 -11.39 -1.49 -0.66
C CYS A 109 -11.29 -3.01 -0.88
N LEU A 110 -12.28 -3.61 -1.53
CA LEU A 110 -12.31 -5.06 -1.82
C LEU A 110 -11.34 -5.51 -2.92
N LYS A 111 -10.81 -4.60 -3.76
CA LYS A 111 -9.78 -4.90 -4.77
C LYS A 111 -8.35 -4.73 -4.27
N ALA A 112 -8.18 -4.26 -3.03
CA ALA A 112 -6.89 -3.98 -2.41
C ALA A 112 -6.56 -4.96 -1.27
N SER A 113 -7.17 -6.14 -1.26
CA SER A 113 -6.97 -7.22 -0.29
C SER A 113 -6.74 -8.54 -1.00
#